data_AF-A0A354QRG9-F1
#
_entry.id   AF-A0A354QRG9-F1
#
_cell.length_a   1.000
_cell.length_b   1.000
_cell.length_c   1.000
_cell.angle_alpha   90.00
_cell.angle_beta   90.00
_cell.angle_gamma   90.00
#
_symmetry.space_group_name_H-M   'P 1'
#
loop_
_entity.id
_entity.type
_entity.pdbx_description
1 polymer ?
#
loop_
_entity_poly.entity_id
_entity_poly.type
_entity_poly.pdbx_seq_one_letter_code
_entity_poly.pdbx_strand_id
1 'polypeptide(L)'
;MIVTTVILASNWYQELVQKIPDGQLFSWRSVFDGLPRIIEKLPTTLLLTLGGAFFGLILALIFAIVKINRVKVLYPLQAFFVSFLRGTPVLVQLMLTYYGIPLLLKAINLRFGTGLNINAIPAYLFAIVAFAFN
;
A
#
# COMPACT_ATOMS: atom_id res chain seq x y z
N MET A 1 8.17 -15.79 5.93
CA MET A 1 9.60 -15.54 6.19
C MET A 1 10.48 -16.79 6.04
N ILE A 2 9.92 -18.02 6.08
CA ILE A 2 10.70 -19.28 6.03
C ILE A 2 10.88 -19.83 4.60
N VAL A 3 9.91 -19.66 3.70
CA VAL A 3 10.00 -20.23 2.34
C VAL A 3 11.01 -19.47 1.45
N THR A 4 11.05 -18.14 1.55
CA THR A 4 11.97 -17.32 0.75
C THR A 4 13.42 -17.52 1.17
N THR A 5 13.70 -17.70 2.46
CA THR A 5 15.05 -17.99 2.96
C THR A 5 15.56 -19.35 2.48
N VAL A 6 14.70 -20.37 2.34
CA VAL A 6 15.12 -21.70 1.87
C VAL A 6 15.49 -21.70 0.37
N ILE A 7 14.76 -20.96 -0.46
CA ILE A 7 15.04 -20.84 -1.91
C ILE A 7 16.22 -19.88 -2.18
N LEU A 8 16.47 -18.92 -1.28
CA LEU A 8 17.57 -17.95 -1.41
C LEU A 8 18.87 -18.36 -0.72
N ALA A 9 18.80 -19.23 0.30
CA ALA A 9 19.97 -19.82 0.96
C ALA A 9 20.57 -20.99 0.20
N SER A 10 19.95 -21.41 -0.90
CA SER A 10 20.42 -22.51 -1.70
C SER A 10 21.52 -22.04 -2.66
N ASN A 11 22.77 -22.44 -2.37
CA ASN A 11 23.98 -22.06 -3.10
C ASN A 11 23.91 -22.27 -4.63
N TRP A 12 23.04 -23.16 -5.12
CA TRP A 12 22.87 -23.45 -6.55
C TRP A 12 22.47 -22.22 -7.37
N TYR A 13 21.67 -21.29 -6.82
CA TYR A 13 21.25 -20.10 -7.56
C TYR A 13 22.44 -19.18 -7.80
N GLN A 14 23.25 -18.96 -6.77
CA GLN A 14 24.46 -18.15 -6.85
C GLN A 14 25.48 -18.79 -7.82
N GLU A 15 25.61 -20.11 -7.81
CA GLU A 15 26.46 -20.85 -8.76
C GLU A 15 25.99 -20.72 -10.21
N LEU A 16 24.67 -20.73 -10.46
CA LEU A 16 24.13 -20.50 -11.81
C LEU A 16 24.36 -19.06 -12.29
N VAL A 17 24.17 -18.08 -11.41
CA VAL A 17 24.33 -16.66 -11.74
C VAL A 17 25.81 -16.31 -11.98
N GLN A 18 26.74 -16.97 -11.29
CA GLN A 18 28.17 -16.84 -11.56
C GLN A 18 28.58 -17.37 -12.95
N LYS A 19 27.84 -18.31 -13.55
CA LYS A 19 28.13 -18.80 -14.92
C LYS A 19 27.69 -17.83 -16.02
N ILE A 20 26.92 -16.80 -15.69
CA ILE A 20 26.47 -15.80 -16.66
C ILE A 20 27.62 -14.82 -16.95
N PRO A 21 28.01 -14.62 -18.22
CA PRO A 21 29.05 -13.67 -18.57
C PRO A 21 28.58 -12.22 -18.38
N ASP A 22 29.44 -11.40 -17.79
CA ASP A 22 29.18 -9.97 -17.60
C ASP A 22 29.65 -9.17 -18.81
N GLY A 23 28.71 -8.43 -19.42
CA GLY A 23 29.03 -7.45 -20.45
C GLY A 23 29.58 -6.17 -19.83
N GLN A 24 30.53 -5.52 -20.51
CA GLN A 24 31.14 -4.26 -20.05
C GLN A 24 30.14 -3.09 -19.91
N LEU A 25 28.99 -3.15 -20.60
CA LEU A 25 27.94 -2.12 -20.58
C LEU A 25 26.67 -2.55 -19.82
N PHE A 26 26.37 -3.85 -19.78
CA PHE A 26 25.19 -4.41 -19.13
C PHE A 26 25.52 -5.77 -18.53
N SER A 27 25.42 -5.89 -17.20
CA SER A 27 25.69 -7.12 -16.47
C SER A 27 24.38 -7.85 -16.19
N TRP A 28 24.12 -8.90 -16.98
CA TRP A 28 22.98 -9.80 -16.76
C TRP A 28 23.04 -10.41 -15.35
N ARG A 29 24.24 -10.65 -14.82
CA ARG A 29 24.45 -11.13 -13.45
C ARG A 29 23.76 -10.26 -12.41
N SER A 30 23.92 -8.93 -12.48
CA SER A 30 23.31 -7.97 -11.54
C SER A 30 21.78 -8.01 -11.55
N VAL A 31 21.16 -8.29 -12.70
CA VAL A 31 19.71 -8.41 -12.82
C VAL A 31 19.21 -9.63 -12.06
N PHE A 32 19.86 -10.78 -12.27
CA PHE A 32 19.49 -12.02 -11.59
C PHE A 32 19.84 -11.96 -10.09
N ASP A 33 20.96 -11.36 -9.70
CA ASP A 33 21.29 -11.12 -8.28
C ASP A 33 20.23 -10.27 -7.55
N GLY A 34 19.54 -9.38 -8.26
CA GLY A 34 18.45 -8.56 -7.74
C GLY A 34 17.12 -9.31 -7.55
N LEU A 35 16.86 -10.37 -8.33
CA LEU A 35 15.58 -11.09 -8.31
C LEU A 35 15.22 -11.64 -6.92
N PRO A 36 16.13 -12.30 -6.17
CA PRO A 36 15.92 -12.66 -4.78
C PRO A 36 15.30 -11.58 -3.91
N ARG A 37 15.87 -10.37 -3.99
CA ARG A 37 15.47 -9.23 -3.15
C ARG A 37 14.08 -8.72 -3.54
N ILE A 38 13.74 -8.77 -4.82
CA ILE A 38 12.42 -8.39 -5.33
C ILE A 38 11.36 -9.40 -4.86
N ILE A 39 11.64 -10.70 -5.00
CA ILE A 39 10.74 -11.78 -4.59
C ILE A 39 10.48 -11.73 -3.08
N GLU A 40 11.49 -11.36 -2.28
CA GLU A 40 11.33 -11.16 -0.83
C GLU A 40 10.27 -10.09 -0.48
N LYS A 41 10.13 -9.04 -1.30
CA LYS A 41 9.14 -7.97 -1.10
C LYS A 41 7.78 -8.26 -1.74
N LEU A 42 7.68 -9.29 -2.58
CA LEU A 42 6.42 -9.68 -3.22
C LEU A 42 5.26 -9.88 -2.21
N PRO A 43 5.43 -10.58 -1.06
CA PRO A 43 4.36 -10.73 -0.09
C PRO A 43 3.85 -9.41 0.47
N THR A 44 4.73 -8.41 0.67
CA THR A 44 4.31 -7.09 1.16
C THR A 44 3.50 -6.34 0.11
N THR A 45 3.89 -6.39 -1.16
CA THR A 45 3.11 -5.80 -2.25
C THR A 45 1.74 -6.46 -2.35
N LEU A 46 1.68 -7.80 -2.32
CA LEU A 46 0.42 -8.54 -2.36
C LEU A 46 -0.47 -8.20 -1.17
N LEU A 47 0.08 -8.10 0.04
CA LEU A 47 -0.67 -7.71 1.24
C LEU A 47 -1.28 -6.31 1.09
N LEU A 48 -0.51 -5.35 0.59
CA LEU A 48 -0.99 -3.99 0.37
C LEU A 48 -2.07 -3.94 -0.71
N THR A 49 -1.86 -4.61 -1.84
CA THR A 49 -2.82 -4.64 -2.96
C THR A 49 -4.10 -5.36 -2.59
N LEU A 50 -4.02 -6.56 -2.03
CA LEU A 50 -5.19 -7.35 -1.65
C LEU A 50 -5.92 -6.71 -0.46
N GLY A 51 -5.19 -6.20 0.53
CA GLY A 51 -5.76 -5.49 1.66
C GLY A 51 -6.48 -4.22 1.22
N GLY A 52 -5.83 -3.39 0.41
CA GLY A 52 -6.43 -2.18 -0.16
C GLY A 52 -7.66 -2.48 -1.01
N ALA A 53 -7.56 -3.44 -1.93
CA ALA A 53 -8.68 -3.85 -2.78
C ALA A 53 -9.87 -4.39 -1.97
N PHE A 54 -9.61 -5.19 -0.93
CA PHE A 54 -10.68 -5.71 -0.07
C PHE A 54 -11.47 -4.60 0.62
N PHE A 55 -10.79 -3.64 1.26
CA PHE A 55 -11.47 -2.51 1.90
C PHE A 55 -12.08 -1.54 0.88
N GLY A 56 -11.42 -1.31 -0.26
CA GLY A 56 -11.94 -0.49 -1.35
C GLY A 56 -13.22 -1.04 -1.96
N LEU A 57 -13.32 -2.36 -2.13
CA LEU A 57 -14.55 -3.03 -2.58
C LEU A 57 -15.70 -2.83 -1.61
N ILE A 58 -15.45 -2.94 -0.30
CA ILE A 58 -16.47 -2.69 0.73
C ILE A 58 -16.96 -1.23 0.65
N LEU A 59 -16.04 -0.26 0.57
CA LEU A 59 -16.38 1.16 0.41
C LEU A 59 -17.13 1.44 -0.88
N ALA A 60 -16.70 0.86 -2.00
CA ALA A 60 -17.34 0.98 -3.29
C ALA A 60 -18.77 0.43 -3.26
N LEU A 61 -18.99 -0.70 -2.59
CA LEU A 61 -20.33 -1.28 -2.41
C LEU A 61 -21.25 -0.33 -1.62
N ILE A 62 -20.76 0.24 -0.52
CA ILE A 62 -21.51 1.24 0.27
C ILE A 62 -21.88 2.44 -0.62
N PHE A 63 -20.92 2.99 -1.36
CA PHE A 63 -21.19 4.12 -2.26
C PHE A 63 -22.14 3.75 -3.40
N ALA A 64 -22.07 2.53 -3.93
CA ALA A 64 -22.99 2.05 -4.96
C ALA A 64 -24.43 1.98 -4.44
N ILE A 65 -24.64 1.47 -3.23
CA ILE A 65 -25.97 1.42 -2.60
C ILE A 65 -26.54 2.84 -2.43
N VAL A 66 -25.74 3.79 -1.93
CA VAL A 66 -26.15 5.20 -1.79
C VAL A 66 -26.53 5.81 -3.13
N LYS A 67 -25.73 5.53 -4.17
CA LYS A 67 -25.96 6.03 -5.53
C LYS A 67 -27.27 5.51 -6.14
N ILE A 68 -27.60 4.24 -5.91
CA ILE A 68 -28.84 3.60 -6.40
C ILE A 68 -30.06 4.19 -5.67
N ASN A 69 -30.01 4.30 -4.34
CA ASN A 69 -31.14 4.76 -3.54
C ASN A 69 -31.39 6.27 -3.61
N ARG A 70 -30.44 7.05 -4.17
CA ARG A 70 -30.54 8.52 -4.36
C ARG A 70 -31.07 9.28 -3.15
N VAL A 71 -30.65 8.90 -1.95
CA VAL A 71 -31.05 9.56 -0.70
C VAL A 71 -30.63 11.03 -0.76
N LYS A 72 -31.56 11.97 -0.56
CA LYS A 72 -31.38 13.42 -0.80
C LYS A 72 -30.11 14.02 -0.19
N VAL A 73 -29.71 13.57 1.01
CA VAL A 73 -28.53 14.07 1.73
C VAL A 73 -27.27 13.27 1.42
N LEU A 74 -27.37 11.93 1.36
CA LEU A 74 -26.19 11.07 1.19
C LEU A 74 -25.71 11.04 -0.27
N TYR A 75 -26.60 11.22 -1.24
CA TYR A 75 -26.24 11.24 -2.66
C TYR A 75 -25.24 12.34 -3.03
N PRO A 76 -25.46 13.64 -2.70
CA PRO A 76 -24.49 14.68 -3.02
C PRO A 76 -23.16 14.49 -2.28
N LEU A 77 -23.20 14.00 -1.03
CA LEU A 77 -21.99 13.72 -0.26
C LEU A 77 -21.17 12.58 -0.90
N GLN A 78 -21.84 11.48 -1.26
CA GLN A 78 -21.21 10.36 -1.95
C GLN A 78 -20.65 10.79 -3.32
N ALA A 79 -21.41 11.58 -4.09
CA ALA A 79 -20.96 12.08 -5.39
C ALA A 79 -19.72 12.98 -5.25
N PHE A 80 -19.68 13.85 -4.24
CA PHE A 80 -18.51 14.67 -3.93
C PHE A 80 -17.31 13.81 -3.54
N PHE A 81 -17.47 12.88 -2.59
CA PHE A 81 -16.39 12.00 -2.16
C PHE A 81 -15.82 11.17 -3.32
N VAL A 82 -16.68 10.51 -4.09
CA VAL A 82 -16.25 9.67 -5.23
C VAL A 82 -15.66 10.52 -6.37
N SER A 83 -16.09 11.77 -6.54
CA SER A 83 -15.44 12.71 -7.47
C SER A 83 -14.05 13.12 -6.98
N PHE A 84 -13.91 13.48 -5.71
CA PHE A 84 -12.65 13.88 -5.10
C PHE A 84 -11.62 12.74 -5.13
N LEU A 85 -12.02 11.53 -4.73
CA LEU A 85 -11.15 10.37 -4.72
C LEU A 85 -10.64 10.03 -6.14
N ARG A 86 -11.51 10.07 -7.15
CA ARG A 86 -11.11 9.83 -8.55
C ARG A 86 -10.38 11.01 -9.20
N GLY A 87 -10.53 12.21 -8.66
CA GLY A 87 -9.88 13.44 -9.14
C GLY A 87 -8.54 13.74 -8.47
N THR A 88 -8.17 13.00 -7.42
CA THR A 88 -6.91 13.18 -6.69
C THR A 88 -5.90 12.10 -7.06
N PRO A 89 -4.63 12.47 -7.34
CA PRO A 89 -3.59 11.47 -7.57
C PRO A 89 -3.42 10.55 -6.36
N VAL A 90 -3.23 9.25 -6.59
CA VAL A 90 -3.02 8.26 -5.51
C VAL A 90 -1.83 8.62 -4.61
N LEU A 91 -0.80 9.27 -5.18
CA LEU A 91 0.34 9.75 -4.40
C LEU A 91 -0.08 10.81 -3.37
N VAL A 92 -1.01 11.70 -3.72
CA VAL A 92 -1.55 12.70 -2.78
C VAL A 92 -2.33 12.01 -1.68
N GLN A 93 -3.13 10.99 -2.00
CA GLN A 93 -3.87 10.20 -1.01
C GLN A 93 -2.92 9.47 -0.05
N LEU A 94 -1.82 8.91 -0.55
CA LEU A 94 -0.74 8.32 0.26
C LEU A 94 -0.08 9.35 1.16
N MET A 95 0.23 10.55 0.65
CA MET A 95 0.81 11.61 1.48
C MET A 95 -0.15 12.10 2.56
N LEU A 96 -1.44 12.26 2.24
CA LEU A 96 -2.46 12.67 3.21
C LEU A 96 -2.67 11.63 4.30
N THR A 97 -2.68 10.34 3.94
CA THR A 97 -2.82 9.27 4.93
C THR A 97 -1.56 9.10 5.77
N TYR A 98 -0.38 9.17 5.15
CA TYR A 98 0.91 8.96 5.83
C TYR A 98 1.34 10.15 6.71
N TYR A 99 1.11 11.39 6.28
CA TYR A 99 1.50 12.59 7.04
C TYR A 99 0.30 13.27 7.70
N GLY A 100 -0.84 13.35 7.01
CA GLY A 100 -2.01 14.07 7.49
C GLY A 100 -2.72 13.38 8.66
N ILE A 101 -3.00 12.07 8.56
CA ILE A 101 -3.68 11.33 9.64
C ILE A 101 -2.87 11.39 10.96
N PRO A 102 -1.57 11.07 10.99
CA PRO A 102 -0.75 11.23 12.20
C PRO A 102 -0.78 12.64 12.80
N LEU A 103 -0.73 13.68 11.96
CA LEU A 103 -0.78 15.07 12.41
C LEU A 103 -2.14 15.41 13.04
N LEU A 104 -3.24 14.97 12.44
CA LEU A 104 -4.60 15.15 12.98
C LEU A 104 -4.76 14.42 14.31
N LEU A 105 -4.31 13.17 14.39
CA LEU A 105 -4.34 12.40 15.63
C LEU A 105 -3.52 13.08 16.74
N LYS A 106 -2.36 13.67 16.41
CA LYS A 106 -1.56 14.46 17.35
C LYS A 106 -2.31 15.67 17.85
N ALA A 107 -2.96 16.42 16.96
CA ALA A 107 -3.72 17.61 17.33
C ALA A 107 -4.90 17.27 18.26
N ILE A 108 -5.59 16.15 18.00
CA ILE A 108 -6.68 15.64 18.85
C ILE A 108 -6.12 15.22 20.22
N ASN A 109 -4.99 14.49 20.24
CA ASN A 109 -4.36 14.04 21.49
C ASN A 109 -3.96 15.22 22.38
N LEU A 110 -3.41 16.29 21.80
CA LEU A 110 -3.06 17.50 22.55
C LEU A 110 -4.29 18.25 23.11
N ARG A 111 -5.42 18.24 22.39
CA ARG A 111 -6.64 18.96 22.81
C ARG A 111 -7.46 18.20 23.84
N PHE A 112 -7.55 16.88 23.69
CA PHE A 112 -8.43 16.03 24.50
C PHE A 112 -7.66 15.13 25.48
N GLY A 113 -6.33 15.20 25.51
CA GLY A 113 -5.49 14.40 26.38
C GLY A 113 -5.55 12.90 26.08
N THR A 114 -5.87 12.51 24.85
CA THR A 114 -6.25 11.13 24.52
C THR A 114 -5.10 10.11 24.51
N GLY A 115 -3.94 10.31 25.12
CA GLY A 115 -2.89 9.28 25.29
C GLY A 115 -2.46 8.49 24.03
N LEU A 116 -2.87 8.89 22.82
CA LEU A 116 -2.73 8.12 21.60
C LEU A 116 -1.26 8.11 21.17
N ASN A 117 -0.66 6.92 21.15
CA ASN A 117 0.70 6.74 20.66
C ASN A 117 0.69 6.55 19.14
N ILE A 118 0.92 7.65 18.42
CA ILE A 118 0.95 7.69 16.95
C ILE A 118 2.09 6.83 16.38
N ASN A 119 3.21 6.74 17.10
CA ASN A 119 4.37 5.96 16.67
C ASN A 119 4.11 4.45 16.73
N ALA A 120 3.05 4.03 17.42
CA ALA A 120 2.64 2.62 17.46
C ALA A 120 1.86 2.19 16.22
N ILE A 121 1.43 3.13 15.36
CA ILE A 121 0.65 2.83 14.16
C ILE A 121 1.59 2.39 13.04
N PRO A 122 1.48 1.16 12.52
CA PRO A 122 2.35 0.69 11.45
C PRO A 122 2.14 1.45 10.13
N ALA A 123 3.25 1.76 9.44
CA ALA A 123 3.24 2.52 8.20
C ALA A 123 2.38 1.90 7.07
N TYR A 124 2.33 0.56 7.00
CA TYR A 124 1.58 -0.15 5.96
C TYR A 124 0.06 0.06 6.07
N LEU A 125 -0.48 0.41 7.25
CA LEU A 125 -1.90 0.71 7.42
C LEU A 125 -2.30 1.97 6.66
N PHE A 126 -1.46 3.00 6.69
CA PHE A 126 -1.72 4.23 5.92
C PHE A 126 -1.74 3.94 4.41
N ALA A 127 -0.85 3.06 3.93
CA ALA A 127 -0.85 2.62 2.54
C ALA A 127 -2.12 1.85 2.17
N ILE A 128 -2.60 0.94 3.03
CA ILE A 128 -3.87 0.22 2.82
C ILE A 128 -5.04 1.21 2.76
N VAL A 129 -5.10 2.20 3.65
CA VAL A 129 -6.16 3.21 3.64
C VAL A 129 -6.14 4.03 2.35
N ALA A 130 -4.96 4.48 1.90
CA ALA A 130 -4.86 5.20 0.63
C ALA A 130 -5.28 4.34 -0.55
N PHE A 131 -4.86 3.07 -0.60
CA PHE A 131 -5.25 2.15 -1.67
C PHE A 131 -6.73 1.75 -1.62
N ALA A 132 -7.35 1.73 -0.45
CA ALA A 132 -8.79 1.51 -0.33
C ALA A 132 -9.63 2.68 -0.88
N PHE A 133 -9.03 3.88 -1.01
CA PHE A 133 -9.70 5.06 -1.57
C PHE A 133 -9.47 5.25 -3.07
N ASN A 134 -8.66 4.40 -3.70
CA ASN A 134 -8.41 4.37 -5.13
C ASN A 134 -9.48 3.51 -5.83
#